data_AF-A0A3M1YJT9-F1
#
_entry.id   AF-A0A3M1YJT9-F1
#
_cell.length_a   1.000
_cell.length_b   1.000
_cell.length_c   1.000
_cell.angle_alpha   90.00
_cell.angle_beta   90.00
_cell.angle_gamma   90.00
#
_symmetry.space_group_name_H-M   'P 1'
#
loop_
_entity.id
_entity.type
_entity.pdbx_description
1 polymer ?
#
loop_
_entity_poly.entity_id
_entity_poly.type
_entity_poly.pdbx_seq_one_letter_code
_entity_poly.pdbx_strand_id
1 'polypeptide(L)' 'TDTLPIPPEKMLPNITVLTVAELLAEVIQRSHEGRSVGELFNE' A
#
# COMPACT_ATOMS: atom_id res chain seq x y z
N THR A 1 8.03 -0.25 1.36
CA THR A 1 6.67 -0.72 1.67
C THR A 1 6.63 -2.23 1.55
N ASP A 2 5.55 -2.86 1.98
CA ASP A 2 5.34 -4.32 1.88
C ASP A 2 4.75 -4.78 0.52
N THR A 3 4.87 -3.95 -0.53
CA THR A 3 4.39 -4.29 -1.89
C THR A 3 5.19 -5.43 -2.53
N LEU A 4 6.40 -5.68 -2.06
CA LEU A 4 7.24 -6.81 -2.45
C LEU A 4 7.86 -7.45 -1.21
N PRO A 5 8.00 -8.79 -1.18
CA PRO A 5 8.69 -9.45 -0.10
C PRO A 5 10.19 -9.09 -0.10
N ILE A 6 10.74 -8.86 1.09
CA ILE A 6 12.18 -8.68 1.29
C ILE A 6 12.76 -10.02 1.75
N PRO A 7 13.67 -10.64 0.98
CA PRO A 7 14.36 -11.85 1.42
C PRO A 7 15.12 -11.60 2.74
N PRO A 8 15.19 -12.59 3.67
CA PRO A 8 15.83 -12.40 4.97
C PRO A 8 17.27 -11.89 4.88
N GLU A 9 18.03 -12.34 3.90
CA GLU A 9 19.43 -11.94 3.66
C GLU A 9 19.58 -10.48 3.18
N LYS A 10 18.49 -9.83 2.80
CA LYS A 10 18.45 -8.42 2.36
C LYS A 10 17.80 -7.48 3.40
N MET A 11 17.39 -8.00 4.56
CA MET A 11 16.79 -7.21 5.63
C MET A 11 17.88 -6.54 6.48
N LEU A 12 18.26 -5.31 6.12
CA LEU A 12 19.18 -4.50 6.90
C LEU A 12 18.53 -4.07 8.23
N PRO A 13 19.31 -3.91 9.33
CA PRO A 13 18.78 -3.60 10.66
C PRO A 13 18.09 -2.23 10.77
N ASN A 14 18.28 -1.35 9.80
CA ASN A 14 17.72 -0.01 9.74
C ASN A 14 16.56 0.13 8.74
N ILE A 15 16.06 -0.97 8.18
CA ILE A 15 14.86 -0.94 7.31
C ILE A 15 13.61 -0.83 8.18
N THR A 16 12.75 0.12 7.82
CA THR A 16 11.36 0.17 8.31
C THR A 16 10.43 -0.20 7.17
N VAL A 17 9.63 -1.26 7.35
CA VAL A 17 8.61 -1.65 6.36
C VAL A 17 7.29 -1.01 6.73
N LEU A 18 6.80 -0.13 5.85
CA LEU A 18 5.47 0.46 5.95
C LEU A 18 4.47 -0.36 5.14
N THR A 19 3.33 -0.68 5.74
CA THR A 19 2.26 -1.39 5.01
C THR A 19 1.48 -0.45 4.11
N VAL A 20 1.08 -0.95 2.93
CA VAL A 20 0.12 -0.28 2.04
C VAL A 20 -1.21 -1.03 1.96
N ALA A 21 -1.45 -2.02 2.82
CA ALA A 21 -2.64 -2.86 2.76
C ALA A 21 -3.95 -2.05 2.84
N GLU A 22 -4.04 -1.10 3.78
CA GLU A 22 -5.23 -0.24 3.93
C GLU A 22 -5.48 0.63 2.70
N LEU A 23 -4.41 1.21 2.12
CA LEU A 23 -4.51 2.01 0.89
C LEU A 23 -5.06 1.16 -0.25
N LEU A 24 -4.54 -0.06 -0.46
CA LEU A 24 -4.99 -0.94 -1.53
C LEU A 24 -6.42 -1.46 -1.30
N ALA A 25 -6.78 -1.78 -0.04
CA ALA A 25 -8.13 -2.20 0.31
C ALA A 25 -9.17 -1.12 -0.04
N GLU A 26 -8.85 0.13 0.26
CA GLU A 26 -9.74 1.24 -0.01
C GLU A 26 -9.85 1.57 -1.51
N VAL A 27 -8.76 1.41 -2.27
CA VAL A 27 -8.79 1.50 -3.73
C VAL A 27 -9.73 0.43 -4.32
N ILE A 28 -9.66 -0.81 -3.83
CA ILE A 28 -10.56 -1.89 -4.26
C ILE A 28 -12.01 -1.54 -3.95
N GLN A 29 -12.30 -1.06 -2.74
CA GLN A 29 -13.65 -0.69 -2.33
C GLN A 29 -14.21 0.45 -3.19
N ARG A 30 -13.45 1.54 -3.38
CA ARG A 30 -13.86 2.67 -4.24
C ARG A 30 -14.09 2.24 -5.69
N SER A 31 -13.22 1.38 -6.22
CA SER A 31 -13.37 0.84 -7.58
C SER A 31 -14.65 0.02 -7.72
N HIS A 32 -14.99 -0.78 -6.70
CA HIS A 32 -16.22 -1.56 -6.68
C HIS A 32 -17.48 -0.69 -6.59
N GLU A 33 -17.43 0.38 -5.82
CA GLU A 33 -18.55 1.31 -5.60
C GLU A 33 -18.66 2.40 -6.68
N GLY A 34 -17.74 2.44 -7.65
CA GLY A 34 -17.69 3.50 -8.67
C GLY A 34 -17.33 4.89 -8.13
N ARG A 35 -16.70 4.95 -6.95
CA ARG A 35 -16.20 6.21 -6.34
C ARG A 35 -14.84 6.59 -6.93
N SER A 36 -14.54 7.88 -6.94
CA SER A 36 -13.24 8.37 -7.41
C SER A 36 -12.10 7.85 -6.51
N VAL A 37 -11.16 7.14 -7.12
CA VAL A 37 -9.89 6.77 -6.46
C VAL A 37 -8.99 7.99 -6.26
N GLY A 38 -9.13 9.01 -7.12
CA GLY A 38 -8.35 10.25 -7.02
C GLY A 38 -8.53 10.96 -5.68
N GLU A 39 -9.70 10.88 -5.05
CA GLU A 39 -9.98 11.47 -3.72
C GLU A 39 -9.11 10.92 -2.58
N LEU A 40 -8.44 9.78 -2.76
CA LEU A 40 -7.46 9.26 -1.80
C LEU A 40 -6.15 10.04 -1.81
N PHE A 41 -5.88 10.70 -2.92
CA PHE A 41 -4.71 11.53 -3.12
C PHE A 41 -5.20 12.98 -3.02
N ASN A 42 -4.48 13.84 -2.32
CA ASN A 42 -4.87 15.25 -2.16
C ASN A 42 -4.65 16.03 -3.48
N GLU A 43 -5.20 15.54 -4.58
CA GLU A 43 -5.11 16.05 -5.96
C GLU A 43 -6.42 16.70 -6.42
#